data_AF-W5WLU6-F1
#
_entry.id   AF-W5WLU6-F1
#
_cell.length_a   1.000
_cell.length_b   1.000
_cell.length_c   1.000
_cell.angle_alpha   90.00
_cell.angle_beta   90.00
_cell.angle_gamma   90.00
#
_symmetry.space_group_name_H-M   'P 1'
#
loop_
_entity.id
_entity.type
_entity.pdbx_description
1 polymer ?
#
loop_
_entity_poly.entity_id
_entity_poly.type
_entity_poly.pdbx_seq_one_letter_code
_entity_poly.pdbx_strand_id
1 'polypeptide(L)'
;MGGHVQVTFAEVAQAASDIKSIHQSIESHLDQLKSKLAPVVGEWTGEASESYQEAQRRWDQAAADLFATLAAIGSAVQQAGEGYQNAEGAAKKLWG
;
A
#
# COMPACT_ATOMS: atom_id res chain seq x y z
N MET A 1 -10.91 2.72 -27.00
CA MET A 1 -10.06 2.02 -26.02
C MET A 1 -9.68 2.89 -24.81
N GLY A 2 -9.60 4.22 -24.90
CA GLY A 2 -9.24 5.10 -23.76
C GLY A 2 -10.13 5.04 -22.51
N GLY A 3 -11.42 4.67 -22.62
CA GLY A 3 -12.31 4.53 -21.47
C GLY A 3 -11.93 3.40 -20.51
N HIS A 4 -11.40 2.28 -21.03
CA HIS A 4 -10.98 1.16 -20.18
C HIS A 4 -9.73 1.51 -19.36
N VAL A 5 -8.78 2.22 -19.98
CA VAL A 5 -7.56 2.71 -19.34
C VAL A 5 -7.89 3.67 -18.19
N GLN A 6 -8.80 4.63 -18.40
CA GLN A 6 -9.26 5.55 -17.33
C GLN A 6 -9.92 4.82 -16.14
N VAL A 7 -10.65 3.73 -16.40
CA VAL A 7 -11.26 2.91 -15.34
C VAL A 7 -10.17 2.19 -14.54
N THR A 8 -9.21 1.55 -15.20
CA THR A 8 -8.08 0.88 -14.53
C THR A 8 -7.26 1.83 -13.65
N PHE A 9 -7.10 3.09 -14.08
CA PHE A 9 -6.47 4.12 -13.27
C PHE A 9 -7.18 4.37 -11.94
N ALA A 10 -8.50 4.54 -12.00
CA ALA A 10 -9.31 4.77 -10.81
C ALA A 10 -9.26 3.57 -9.86
N GLU A 11 -9.27 2.35 -10.39
CA GLU A 11 -9.18 1.11 -9.60
C GLU A 11 -7.84 0.99 -8.85
N VAL A 12 -6.72 1.30 -9.51
CA VAL A 12 -5.39 1.27 -8.89
C VAL A 12 -5.27 2.34 -7.79
N ALA A 13 -5.79 3.54 -8.04
CA ALA A 13 -5.81 4.61 -7.03
C ALA A 13 -6.65 4.22 -5.81
N GLN A 14 -7.81 3.59 -6.04
CA GLN A 14 -8.67 3.10 -4.96
C GLN A 14 -7.97 2.00 -4.15
N ALA A 15 -7.37 1.01 -4.81
CA ALA A 15 -6.64 -0.07 -4.14
C ALA A 15 -5.49 0.47 -3.26
N ALA A 16 -4.77 1.50 -3.73
CA ALA A 16 -3.73 2.15 -2.92
C ALA A 16 -4.31 2.84 -1.67
N SER A 17 -5.46 3.51 -1.79
CA SER A 17 -6.17 4.13 -0.66
C SER A 17 -6.68 3.10 0.34
N ASP A 18 -7.24 1.98 -0.15
CA ASP A 18 -7.74 0.89 0.70
C ASP A 18 -6.60 0.26 1.50
N ILE A 19 -5.45 0.03 0.86
CA ILE A 19 -4.29 -0.56 1.53
C ILE A 19 -3.70 0.40 2.56
N LYS A 20 -3.69 1.70 2.28
CA LYS A 20 -3.34 2.72 3.29
C LYS A 20 -4.24 2.65 4.52
N SER A 21 -5.54 2.49 4.30
CA SER A 21 -6.53 2.44 5.38
C SER A 21 -6.39 1.15 6.21
N ILE A 22 -6.16 0.02 5.55
CA ILE A 22 -5.90 -1.28 6.21
C ILE A 22 -4.65 -1.19 7.08
N HIS A 23 -3.56 -0.61 6.57
CA HIS A 23 -2.33 -0.41 7.34
C HIS A 23 -2.57 0.40 8.63
N GLN A 24 -3.24 1.54 8.52
CA GLN A 24 -3.57 2.38 9.69
C GLN A 24 -4.45 1.63 10.72
N SER A 25 -5.40 0.83 10.26
CA SER A 25 -6.23 0.01 11.16
C SER A 25 -5.39 -1.04 11.90
N ILE A 26 -4.41 -1.62 11.23
CA ILE A 26 -3.55 -2.65 11.83
C ILE A 26 -2.56 -2.02 12.81
N GLU A 27 -1.96 -0.87 12.49
CA GLU A 27 -1.13 -0.10 13.43
C GLU A 27 -1.93 0.21 14.71
N SER A 28 -3.16 0.69 14.58
CA SER A 28 -4.05 0.94 15.71
C SER A 28 -4.31 -0.32 16.55
N HIS A 29 -4.55 -1.47 15.92
CA HIS A 29 -4.73 -2.74 16.63
C HIS A 29 -3.45 -3.19 17.35
N LEU A 30 -2.28 -3.00 16.74
CA LEU A 30 -0.99 -3.29 17.36
C LEU A 30 -0.72 -2.39 18.55
N ASP A 31 -0.99 -1.09 18.45
CA ASP A 31 -0.82 -0.14 19.56
C ASP A 31 -1.79 -0.43 20.70
N GLN A 32 -3.03 -0.81 20.40
CA GLN A 32 -3.97 -1.29 21.40
C GLN A 32 -3.48 -2.57 22.08
N LEU A 33 -2.92 -3.51 21.33
CA LEU A 33 -2.33 -4.73 21.89
C LEU A 33 -1.13 -4.40 22.79
N LYS A 34 -0.22 -3.51 22.35
CA LYS A 34 0.90 -3.01 23.16
C LYS A 34 0.42 -2.39 24.47
N SER A 35 -0.58 -1.53 24.41
CA SER A 35 -1.16 -0.88 25.59
C SER A 35 -1.77 -1.88 26.56
N LYS A 36 -2.46 -2.91 26.05
CA LYS A 36 -3.01 -4.01 26.86
C LYS A 36 -1.93 -4.90 27.47
N LEU A 37 -0.83 -5.11 26.76
CA LEU A 37 0.29 -5.93 27.24
C LEU A 37 1.20 -5.17 28.22
N ALA A 38 1.31 -3.85 28.11
CA ALA A 38 2.16 -3.00 28.95
C ALA A 38 2.10 -3.30 30.47
N PRO A 39 0.93 -3.48 31.11
CA PRO A 39 0.88 -3.81 32.54
C PRO A 39 1.37 -5.23 32.88
N VAL A 40 1.40 -6.16 31.93
CA VAL A 40 1.78 -7.58 32.11
C VAL A 40 3.22 -7.85 31.67
N VAL A 41 3.82 -6.95 30.88
CA VAL A 41 5.23 -7.01 30.45
C VAL A 41 6.19 -6.92 31.65
N GLY A 42 5.77 -6.37 32.78
CA GLY A 42 6.53 -6.46 34.03
C GLY A 42 6.65 -7.87 34.61
N GLU A 43 5.72 -8.78 34.24
CA GLU A 43 5.69 -10.17 34.67
C GLU A 43 6.14 -11.16 33.58
N TRP A 44 6.06 -10.79 32.31
CA TRP A 44 6.54 -11.61 31.18
C TRP A 44 8.05 -11.44 30.97
N THR A 45 8.80 -12.49 31.30
CA THR A 45 10.25 -12.60 31.09
C THR A 45 10.64 -12.54 29.59
N GLY A 46 11.87 -12.11 29.31
CA GLY A 46 12.37 -11.59 28.02
C GLY A 46 12.01 -12.32 26.71
N GLU A 47 11.80 -13.63 26.71
CA GLU A 47 11.47 -14.41 25.50
C GLU A 47 10.10 -14.01 24.87
N ALA A 48 9.10 -13.69 25.69
CA ALA A 48 7.80 -13.23 25.20
C ALA A 48 7.87 -11.80 24.63
N SER A 49 8.76 -10.96 25.17
CA SER A 49 9.03 -9.62 24.62
C SER A 49 9.77 -9.69 23.29
N GLU A 50 10.76 -10.57 23.17
CA GLU A 50 11.54 -10.75 21.94
C GLU A 50 10.68 -11.29 20.78
N SER A 51 9.88 -12.33 21.03
CA SER A 51 8.95 -12.88 20.02
C SER A 51 7.90 -11.86 19.56
N TYR A 52 7.42 -11.02 20.47
CA TYR A 52 6.53 -9.91 20.14
C TYR A 52 7.23 -8.88 19.24
N GLN A 53 8.42 -8.41 19.62
CA GLN A 53 9.19 -7.45 18.83
C GLN A 53 9.53 -8.00 17.45
N GLU A 54 9.82 -9.30 17.35
CA GLU A 54 10.08 -9.96 16.08
C GLU A 54 8.83 -10.00 15.20
N ALA A 55 7.68 -10.38 15.76
CA ALA A 55 6.41 -10.34 15.05
C ALA A 55 6.09 -8.92 14.55
N GLN A 56 6.33 -7.90 15.36
CA GLN A 56 6.15 -6.50 14.98
C GLN A 56 7.06 -6.12 13.80
N ARG A 57 8.37 -6.37 13.90
CA ARG A 57 9.33 -6.05 12.82
C ARG A 57 8.97 -6.74 11.50
N ARG A 58 8.64 -8.03 11.57
CA ARG A 58 8.30 -8.84 10.39
C ARG A 58 7.06 -8.30 9.69
N TRP A 59 6.10 -7.82 10.47
CA TRP A 59 4.90 -7.18 9.97
C TRP A 59 5.16 -5.81 9.35
N ASP A 60 5.88 -4.94 10.05
CA ASP A 60 6.23 -3.59 9.57
C ASP A 60 6.94 -3.67 8.22
N GLN A 61 7.82 -4.66 8.06
CA GLN A 61 8.51 -4.93 6.80
C GLN A 61 7.56 -5.40 5.68
N ALA A 62 6.65 -6.34 5.97
CA ALA A 62 5.68 -6.81 4.99
C ALA A 62 4.73 -5.69 4.52
N ALA A 63 4.32 -4.80 5.44
CA ALA A 63 3.51 -3.63 5.09
C ALA A 63 4.27 -2.65 4.20
N ALA A 64 5.54 -2.36 4.52
CA ALA A 64 6.39 -1.51 3.71
C ALA A 64 6.58 -2.06 2.29
N ASP A 65 6.83 -3.36 2.16
CA ASP A 65 7.00 -4.03 0.85
C ASP A 65 5.71 -3.96 0.01
N LEU A 66 4.55 -4.13 0.64
CA LEU A 66 3.26 -4.01 -0.03
C LEU A 66 3.04 -2.58 -0.56
N PHE A 67 3.31 -1.55 0.25
CA PHE A 67 3.21 -0.16 -0.20
C PHE A 67 4.17 0.14 -1.35
N ALA A 68 5.42 -0.32 -1.25
CA ALA A 68 6.40 -0.12 -2.31
C ALA A 68 5.94 -0.75 -3.62
N THR A 69 5.38 -1.97 -3.54
CA THR A 69 4.83 -2.68 -4.71
C THR A 69 3.66 -1.93 -5.34
N LEU A 70 2.72 -1.43 -4.53
CA LEU A 70 1.56 -0.68 -5.05
C LEU A 70 1.97 0.66 -5.64
N ALA A 71 2.92 1.36 -5.02
CA ALA A 71 3.46 2.60 -5.55
C ALA A 71 4.12 2.36 -6.92
N ALA A 72 4.87 1.26 -7.06
CA ALA A 72 5.47 0.86 -8.33
C ALA A 72 4.39 0.55 -9.38
N ILE A 73 3.34 -0.19 -9.02
CA ILE A 73 2.20 -0.47 -9.91
C ILE A 73 1.50 0.84 -10.32
N GLY A 74 1.21 1.72 -9.39
CA GLY A 74 0.59 3.03 -9.66
C GLY A 74 1.42 3.87 -10.62
N SER A 75 2.74 3.93 -10.42
CA SER A 75 3.65 4.65 -11.31
C SER A 75 3.69 4.03 -12.72
N ALA A 76 3.78 2.70 -12.82
CA ALA A 76 3.78 2.01 -14.11
C ALA A 76 2.48 2.23 -14.87
N VAL A 77 1.34 2.21 -14.16
CA VAL A 77 0.03 2.49 -14.71
C VAL A 77 -0.02 3.95 -15.20
N GLN A 78 0.46 4.94 -14.43
CA GLN A 78 0.53 6.35 -14.85
C GLN A 78 1.33 6.54 -16.13
N GLN A 79 2.54 5.97 -16.19
CA GLN A 79 3.40 6.03 -17.37
C GLN A 79 2.71 5.43 -18.62
N ALA A 80 1.97 4.33 -18.45
CA ALA A 80 1.22 3.71 -19.54
C ALA A 80 0.08 4.59 -20.07
N GLY A 81 -0.62 5.31 -19.17
CA GLY A 81 -1.68 6.25 -19.57
C GLY A 81 -1.16 7.49 -20.28
N GLU A 82 -0.07 8.07 -19.80
CA GLU A 82 0.59 9.20 -20.46
C GLU A 82 1.07 8.81 -21.87
N GLY A 83 1.65 7.62 -22.02
CA GLY A 83 2.01 7.06 -23.33
C GLY A 83 0.81 6.93 -24.27
N TYR A 84 -0.32 6.42 -23.76
CA TYR A 84 -1.55 6.28 -24.54
C TYR A 84 -2.18 7.61 -24.95
N GLN A 85 -2.27 8.57 -24.03
CA GLN A 85 -2.83 9.90 -24.31
C GLN A 85 -1.98 10.66 -25.35
N ASN A 86 -0.66 10.57 -25.24
CA ASN A 86 0.26 11.17 -26.20
C ASN A 86 0.12 10.51 -27.59
N ALA A 87 -0.02 9.18 -27.64
CA ALA A 87 -0.22 8.44 -28.89
C ALA A 87 -1.57 8.78 -29.56
N GLU A 88 -2.67 8.84 -28.81
CA GLU A 88 -3.98 9.27 -29.35
C GLU A 88 -3.96 10.73 -29.81
N GLY A 89 -3.31 11.63 -29.06
CA GLY A 89 -3.17 13.04 -29.45
C GLY A 89 -2.35 13.24 -30.71
N ALA A 90 -1.27 12.48 -30.88
CA ALA A 90 -0.45 12.49 -32.09
C ALA A 90 -1.22 11.92 -33.29
N ALA A 91 -1.94 10.80 -33.12
CA ALA A 91 -2.76 10.21 -34.16
C ALA A 91 -3.89 11.15 -34.62
N LYS A 92 -4.56 11.84 -33.69
CA LYS A 92 -5.58 12.86 -34.01
C LYS A 92 -5.02 14.05 -34.78
N LYS A 93 -3.78 14.49 -34.48
CA LYS A 93 -3.11 15.57 -35.22
C LYS A 93 -2.67 15.17 -36.63
N LEU A 94 -2.39 13.89 -36.83
CA LEU A 94 -1.98 13.38 -38.14
C LEU A 94 -3.17 13.20 -39.08
N TRP A 95 -4.36 12.90 -38.53
CA TRP A 95 -5.55 12.49 -39.30
C TRP A 95 -6.71 13.48 -39.22
N GLY A 96 -6.50 14.66 -38.62
CA GLY A 96 -7.42 15.80 -38.64
C GLY A 96 -6.80 16.95 -39.40
#